data_AF-A0A6I3T4B5-F1
#
_entry.id   AF-A0A6I3T4B5-F1
#
_cell.length_a   1.000
_cell.length_b   1.000
_cell.length_c   1.000
_cell.angle_alpha   90.00
_cell.angle_beta   90.00
_cell.angle_gamma   90.00
#
_symmetry.space_group_name_H-M   'P 1'
#
loop_
_entity.id
_entity.type
_entity.pdbx_description
1 polymer ?
#
loop_
_entity_poly.entity_id
_entity_poly.type
_entity_poly.pdbx_seq_one_letter_code
_entity_poly.pdbx_strand_id
1 'polypeptide(L)' 'SAGTGPAGDGEPDRDAISQALSRAGGVVAQAAAELGLSRQALYRRMERLGIARP' A
#
# COMPACT_ATOMS: atom_id res chain seq x y z
N SER A 1 -10.94 22.49 2.64
CA SER A 1 -9.92 22.78 3.66
C SER A 1 -9.30 21.49 4.15
N ALA A 2 -8.01 21.57 4.49
CA ALA A 2 -7.09 20.50 4.90
C ALA A 2 -6.70 19.57 3.72
N GLY A 3 -5.47 19.55 3.20
CA GLY A 3 -4.18 19.81 3.84
C GLY A 3 -3.49 18.47 4.07
N THR A 4 -2.93 17.88 3.01
CA THR A 4 -2.01 16.76 3.13
C THR A 4 -0.67 17.26 2.62
N GLY A 5 0.19 17.66 3.56
CA GLY A 5 1.58 17.97 3.29
C GLY A 5 2.30 16.77 2.64
N PRO A 6 3.52 16.96 2.12
CA PRO A 6 4.23 15.90 1.43
C PRO A 6 4.29 14.69 2.37
N ALA A 7 3.71 13.57 1.95
CA ALA A 7 3.82 12.30 2.67
C ALA A 7 5.30 11.92 2.64
N GLY A 8 6.04 12.44 3.61
CA GLY A 8 7.48 12.28 3.71
C GLY A 8 7.79 10.84 4.00
N ASP A 9 8.69 10.26 3.21
CA ASP A 9 9.62 9.15 3.52
C ASP A 9 9.11 7.91 4.30
N GLY A 10 7.80 7.83 4.53
CA GLY A 10 7.15 6.90 5.42
C GLY A 10 6.67 5.69 4.63
N GLU A 11 7.33 4.58 4.88
CA GLU A 11 6.89 3.27 4.42
C GLU A 11 5.38 3.10 4.67
N PRO A 12 4.58 2.67 3.67
CA PRO A 12 3.14 2.56 3.85
C PRO A 12 2.80 1.51 4.91
N ASP A 13 2.01 1.93 5.89
CA ASP A 13 1.52 1.09 6.98
C ASP A 13 0.38 0.17 6.53
N ARG A 14 -0.09 -0.67 7.46
CA ARG A 14 -1.12 -1.68 7.20
C ARG A 14 -2.39 -1.10 6.58
N ASP A 15 -2.88 0.01 7.12
CA ASP A 15 -4.11 0.65 6.66
C ASP A 15 -3.98 1.19 5.24
N ALA A 16 -2.88 1.87 4.92
CA ALA A 16 -2.60 2.38 3.58
C ALA A 16 -2.56 1.24 2.55
N ILE A 17 -1.92 0.11 2.89
CA ILE A 17 -1.87 -1.07 2.04
C ILE A 17 -3.26 -1.69 1.86
N SER A 18 -4.02 -1.88 2.92
CA SER A 18 -5.37 -2.44 2.86
C SER A 18 -6.33 -1.58 2.03
N GLN A 19 -6.25 -0.25 2.15
CA GLN A 19 -7.03 0.67 1.33
C GLN A 19 -6.63 0.60 -0.14
N ALA A 20 -5.34 0.60 -0.47
CA ALA A 20 -4.86 0.48 -1.84
C ALA A 20 -5.30 -0.83 -2.49
N LEU A 21 -5.19 -1.96 -1.76
CA LEU A 21 -5.68 -3.25 -2.23
C LEU A 21 -7.19 -3.24 -2.49
N SER A 22 -7.97 -2.61 -1.60
CA SER A 22 -9.42 -2.50 -1.76
C SER A 22 -9.79 -1.65 -2.99
N ARG A 23 -9.14 -0.50 -3.20
CA ARG A 23 -9.35 0.38 -4.36
C ARG A 23 -8.96 -0.31 -5.68
N ALA A 24 -7.89 -1.10 -5.65
CA ALA A 24 -7.43 -1.92 -6.75
C ALA A 24 -8.27 -3.20 -6.98
N GLY A 25 -9.32 -3.46 -6.19
CA GLY A 25 -10.12 -4.68 -6.31
C GLY A 25 -9.32 -5.97 -6.08
N GLY A 26 -8.32 -5.92 -5.20
CA GLY A 26 -7.41 -7.04 -4.93
C GLY A 26 -6.23 -7.15 -5.90
N VAL A 27 -6.15 -6.33 -6.95
CA VAL A 27 -5.04 -6.37 -7.92
C VAL A 27 -3.77 -5.77 -7.30
N VAL A 28 -2.90 -6.64 -6.77
CA VAL A 28 -1.66 -6.26 -6.09
C VAL A 28 -0.74 -5.37 -6.93
N ALA A 29 -0.71 -5.57 -8.26
CA ALA A 29 0.08 -4.75 -9.17
C ALA A 29 -0.34 -3.27 -9.18
N GLN A 30 -1.66 -3.05 -9.19
CA GLN A 30 -2.23 -1.70 -9.21
C GLN A 30 -2.09 -1.04 -7.84
N ALA A 31 -2.38 -1.76 -6.76
CA ALA A 31 -2.16 -1.26 -5.40
C ALA A 31 -0.68 -0.87 -5.16
N ALA A 32 0.27 -1.67 -5.67
CA ALA A 32 1.69 -1.34 -5.58
C ALA A 32 2.03 -0.06 -6.36
N ALA A 33 1.51 0.09 -7.57
CA ALA A 33 1.71 1.29 -8.38
C ALA A 33 1.14 2.55 -7.71
N GLU A 34 -0.05 2.47 -7.09
CA GLU A 34 -0.64 3.60 -6.34
C GLU A 34 0.21 4.02 -5.14
N LEU A 35 0.87 3.06 -4.48
CA LEU A 35 1.75 3.30 -3.33
C LEU A 35 3.19 3.66 -3.74
N GLY A 36 3.50 3.76 -5.04
CA GLY A 36 4.86 4.01 -5.53
C GLY A 36 5.84 2.85 -5.24
N LEU A 37 5.32 1.63 -5.11
CA LEU A 37 6.09 0.43 -4.78
C LEU A 37 6.18 -0.54 -5.97
N SER A 38 7.25 -1.34 -5.99
CA SER A 38 7.23 -2.59 -6.76
C SER A 38 6.35 -3.63 -6.09
N ARG A 39 5.75 -4.55 -6.87
CA ARG A 39 4.96 -5.69 -6.34
C ARG A 39 5.69 -6.46 -5.23
N GLN A 40 6.97 -6.76 -5.44
CA GLN A 40 7.78 -7.49 -4.46
C GLN A 40 7.93 -6.72 -3.13
N ALA A 41 8.07 -5.39 -3.21
CA ALA A 41 8.19 -4.52 -2.05
C ALA A 41 6.87 -4.47 -1.26
N LEU A 42 5.73 -4.47 -1.95
CA LEU A 42 4.41 -4.59 -1.34
C LEU A 42 4.21 -5.96 -0.67
N TYR A 43 4.56 -7.07 -1.34
CA TYR A 43 4.45 -8.40 -0.73
C TYR A 43 5.26 -8.56 0.56
N ARG A 44 6.51 -8.06 0.59
CA ARG A 44 7.34 -8.10 1.82
C ARG A 44 6.70 -7.30 2.96
N ARG A 45 6.10 -6.15 2.65
CA ARG A 45 5.38 -5.34 3.63
C ARG A 45 4.13 -6.05 4.13
N MET A 46 3.33 -6.63 3.23
CA MET A 46 2.15 -7.42 3.59
C MET A 46 2.51 -8.58 4.52
N GLU A 47 3.61 -9.29 4.24
CA GLU A 47 4.12 -10.35 5.10
C GLU A 47 4.53 -9.82 6.48
N ARG A 48 5.34 -8.76 6.54
CA ARG A 48 5.77 -8.13 7.80
C ARG A 48 4.60 -7.61 8.64
N LEU A 49 3.54 -7.14 7.99
CA LEU A 49 2.36 -6.55 8.62
C LEU A 49 1.19 -7.54 8.84
N GLY A 50 1.36 -8.81 8.47
CA GLY A 50 0.31 -9.82 8.60
C GLY A 50 -0.95 -9.52 7.78
N ILE A 51 -0.78 -8.96 6.58
CA ILE A 51 -1.86 -8.70 5.63
C ILE A 51 -2.03 -9.94 4.74
N ALA A 52 -3.21 -10.54 4.77
CA ALA A 52 -3.54 -11.64 3.90
C ALA A 52 -3.48 -11.20 2.42
N ARG A 53 -3.03 -12.10 1.57
CA ARG A 53 -3.04 -11.85 0.13
C ARG A 53 -4.50 -11.93 -0.36
N PRO A 54 -4.98 -10.94 -1.12
CA PRO A 54 -6.31 -11.00 -1.73
C PRO A 54 -6.39 -12.10 -2.79
#